data_AF-A0ABC8LG49-F1
#
_entry.id   AF-A0ABC8LG49-F1
#
_cell.length_a   1.000
_cell.length_b   1.000
_cell.length_c   1.000
_cell.angle_alpha   90.00
_cell.angle_beta   90.00
_cell.angle_gamma   90.00
#
_symmetry.space_group_name_H-M   'P 1'
#
loop_
_entity.id
_entity.type
_entity.pdbx_description
1 polymer ?
#
loop_
_entity_poly.entity_id
_entity_poly.type
_entity_poly.pdbx_seq_one_letter_code
_entity_poly.pdbx_strand_id
1 'polypeptide(L)'
;MDSSMKYHLFASSYGKGVRQTFLSHLCRQLNQNGITMFIDQDMEIGEPIIPYLIERIRESRISIVVLSKKYASSKWCLDELVEILKCKGEMRQIVMPIFYGVDPSDVRKQIGDFGKFFEKTCAGITKEESQRWSQALTDVGSLAGEDSRNWDNESKMIEKIVRDVSNILNATIWKKSRYSTGISFLIAINLLLEITSAVADQLSSTRKPYFARISLVISVLSLILSILDFIYKVRAHKARFRCKWPMPWFYYPSRGYNRIFGSSADAILFFCVVGQLGVSTVNFSFIDRGRDGPIKVSVWPLVFAVGMVVSKFMEKPTISKES
;
A
#
# COMPACT_ATOMS: atom_id res chain seq x y z
N MET A 1 -6.42 12.52 7.12
CA MET A 1 -5.26 12.22 6.25
C MET A 1 -4.36 11.24 7.01
N ASP A 2 -3.77 10.27 6.30
CA ASP A 2 -2.85 9.29 6.89
C ASP A 2 -1.58 10.03 7.35
N SER A 3 -1.49 10.35 8.64
CA SER A 3 -0.51 11.29 9.21
C SER A 3 0.93 10.78 9.24
N SER A 4 1.22 9.63 8.63
CA SER A 4 2.57 9.02 8.61
C SER A 4 3.35 9.26 7.31
N MET A 5 2.76 9.88 6.29
CA MET A 5 3.44 10.14 5.02
C MET A 5 3.86 11.60 4.94
N LYS A 6 5.18 11.84 4.94
CA LYS A 6 5.74 13.20 4.80
C LYS A 6 5.38 13.82 3.45
N TYR A 7 5.36 13.01 2.39
CA TYR A 7 5.05 13.43 1.03
C TYR A 7 4.05 12.48 0.35
N HIS A 8 3.10 13.04 -0.38
CA HIS A 8 2.14 12.28 -1.19
C HIS A 8 2.70 12.01 -2.59
N LEU A 9 3.38 13.02 -3.14
CA LEU A 9 3.93 13.01 -4.50
C LEU A 9 5.45 13.12 -4.49
N PHE A 10 6.06 12.48 -5.47
CA PHE A 10 7.45 12.71 -5.88
C PHE A 10 7.45 13.40 -7.25
N ALA A 11 8.28 14.41 -7.46
CA ALA A 11 8.46 15.05 -8.76
C ALA A 11 9.91 14.91 -9.23
N SER A 12 10.09 14.27 -10.39
CA SER A 12 11.37 14.21 -11.13
C SER A 12 11.32 15.21 -12.28
N SER A 13 12.35 16.04 -12.40
CA SER A 13 12.46 17.05 -13.45
C SER A 13 13.89 17.50 -13.65
N TYR A 14 14.27 17.77 -14.89
CA TYR A 14 15.60 18.33 -15.17
C TYR A 14 15.63 19.85 -15.10
N GLY A 15 16.60 20.35 -14.34
CA GLY A 15 17.04 21.73 -14.37
C GLY A 15 16.19 22.72 -13.55
N LYS A 16 16.88 23.72 -13.01
CA LYS A 16 16.31 24.74 -12.12
C LYS A 16 15.15 25.53 -12.76
N GLY A 17 15.17 25.71 -14.08
CA GLY A 17 14.15 26.47 -14.81
C GLY A 17 12.74 25.87 -14.68
N VAL A 18 12.59 24.57 -14.94
CA VAL A 18 11.30 23.85 -14.80
C VAL A 18 10.86 23.82 -13.33
N ARG A 19 11.81 23.70 -12.40
CA ARG A 19 11.56 23.71 -10.96
C ARG A 19 11.00 25.05 -10.47
N GLN A 20 11.59 26.16 -10.89
CA GLN A 20 11.22 27.50 -10.44
C GLN A 20 9.93 28.01 -11.10
N THR A 21 9.60 27.52 -12.29
CA THR A 21 8.41 27.92 -13.03
C THR A 21 7.28 26.92 -12.80
N PHE A 22 7.13 25.95 -13.71
CA PHE A 22 6.02 25.01 -13.73
C PHE A 22 5.83 24.25 -12.41
N LEU A 23 6.87 23.61 -11.87
CA LEU A 23 6.74 22.80 -10.66
C LEU A 23 6.48 23.64 -9.40
N SER A 24 6.96 24.88 -9.33
CA SER A 24 6.70 25.76 -8.19
C SER A 24 5.21 26.14 -8.14
N HIS A 25 4.61 26.42 -9.30
CA HIS A 25 3.19 26.70 -9.43
C HIS A 25 2.33 25.46 -9.13
N LEU A 26 2.72 24.30 -9.66
CA LEU A 26 2.06 23.02 -9.37
C LEU A 26 2.12 22.68 -7.87
N CYS A 27 3.29 22.82 -7.24
CA CYS A 27 3.48 22.59 -5.81
C CYS A 27 2.58 23.50 -4.98
N ARG A 28 2.51 24.78 -5.32
CA ARG A 28 1.64 25.75 -4.64
C ARG A 28 0.17 25.33 -4.71
N GLN A 29 -0.33 24.96 -5.89
CA GLN A 29 -1.73 24.55 -6.04
C GLN A 29 -2.04 23.21 -5.35
N LEU A 30 -1.10 22.25 -5.34
CA LEU A 30 -1.24 21.00 -4.60
C LEU A 30 -1.31 21.26 -3.09
N ASN A 31 -0.43 22.12 -2.57
CA ASN A 31 -0.42 22.48 -1.15
C ASN A 31 -1.72 23.17 -0.71
N GLN A 32 -2.33 24.00 -1.57
CA GLN A 32 -3.65 24.59 -1.32
C GLN A 32 -4.76 23.53 -1.15
N ASN A 33 -4.57 22.34 -1.73
CA ASN A 33 -5.46 21.19 -1.58
C ASN A 33 -4.99 20.20 -0.49
N GLY A 34 -4.02 20.58 0.35
CA GLY A 34 -3.47 19.73 1.42
C GLY A 34 -2.62 18.56 0.90
N ILE A 35 -2.14 18.63 -0.34
CA ILE A 35 -1.35 17.58 -0.98
C ILE A 35 0.12 18.02 -1.01
N THR A 36 0.96 17.29 -0.28
CA THR A 36 2.41 17.57 -0.22
C THR A 36 3.17 16.87 -1.34
N MET A 37 4.07 17.61 -1.99
CA MET A 37 4.93 17.13 -3.07
C MET A 37 6.41 17.33 -2.71
N PHE A 38 7.21 16.27 -2.83
CA PHE A 38 8.66 16.36 -2.79
C PHE A 38 9.17 16.66 -4.20
N ILE A 39 9.89 17.77 -4.37
CA ILE A 39 10.55 18.14 -5.62
C ILE A 39 12.02 17.78 -5.45
N ASP A 40 12.53 16.86 -6.27
CA ASP A 40 13.97 16.63 -6.28
C ASP A 40 14.70 17.87 -6.78
N GLN A 41 15.81 18.21 -6.13
CA GLN A 41 16.52 19.46 -6.43
C GLN A 41 17.57 19.31 -7.53
N ASP A 42 17.74 18.12 -8.13
CA ASP A 42 18.91 17.67 -8.92
C ASP A 42 20.22 18.08 -8.23
N MET A 43 21.05 17.11 -7.82
CA MET A 43 22.44 17.47 -7.54
C MET A 43 23.17 17.71 -8.85
N GLU A 44 23.98 18.78 -8.89
CA GLU A 44 24.81 19.09 -10.05
C GLU A 44 25.83 17.96 -10.26
N ILE A 45 25.64 17.23 -11.36
CA ILE A 45 26.63 16.41 -12.11
C ILE A 45 27.26 15.23 -11.35
N GLY A 46 26.81 14.01 -11.72
CA GLY A 46 27.65 12.81 -11.69
C GLY A 46 27.56 11.90 -10.47
N GLU A 47 26.74 12.22 -9.47
CA GLU A 47 26.58 11.38 -8.29
C GLU A 47 25.53 10.26 -8.49
N PRO A 48 25.68 9.09 -7.85
CA PRO A 48 24.63 8.08 -7.82
C PRO A 48 23.46 8.53 -6.94
N ILE A 49 22.24 8.06 -7.24
CA ILE A 49 21.06 8.35 -6.42
C ILE A 49 21.34 8.07 -4.95
N ILE A 50 21.23 9.10 -4.10
CA ILE A 50 21.42 8.97 -2.66
C ILE A 50 20.31 8.07 -2.09
N PRO A 51 20.61 7.14 -1.16
CA PRO A 51 19.62 6.27 -0.52
C PRO A 51 18.36 6.98 0.00
N TYR A 52 18.52 8.20 0.52
CA TYR A 52 17.40 9.04 0.95
C TYR A 52 16.40 9.35 -0.18
N LEU A 53 16.89 9.60 -1.41
CA LEU A 53 16.02 9.91 -2.54
C LEU A 53 15.23 8.67 -2.99
N ILE A 54 15.88 7.49 -3.01
CA ILE A 54 15.22 6.20 -3.25
C ILE A 54 14.08 6.00 -2.25
N GLU A 55 14.33 6.28 -0.97
CA GLU A 55 13.29 6.20 0.06
C GLU A 55 12.12 7.14 -0.25
N ARG A 56 12.38 8.40 -0.64
CA ARG A 56 11.31 9.35 -1.01
C ARG A 56 10.50 8.90 -2.22
N ILE A 57 11.14 8.33 -3.23
CA ILE A 57 10.45 7.74 -4.39
C ILE A 57 9.52 6.62 -3.92
N ARG A 58 10.02 5.72 -3.06
CA ARG A 58 9.26 4.55 -2.56
C ARG A 58 8.13 4.90 -1.60
N GLU A 59 8.30 5.95 -0.80
CA GLU A 59 7.28 6.46 0.13
C GLU A 59 6.17 7.23 -0.58
N SER A 60 6.43 7.76 -1.78
CA SER A 60 5.44 8.51 -2.55
C SER A 60 4.38 7.59 -3.16
N ARG A 61 3.15 8.08 -3.29
CA ARG A 61 2.03 7.31 -3.89
C ARG A 61 1.93 7.54 -5.39
N ILE A 62 2.32 8.73 -5.81
CA ILE A 62 2.28 9.19 -7.20
C ILE A 62 3.65 9.79 -7.49
N SER A 63 4.22 9.46 -8.66
CA SER A 63 5.39 10.13 -9.20
C SER A 63 4.99 10.94 -10.43
N ILE A 64 5.26 12.24 -10.41
CA ILE A 64 5.16 13.12 -11.57
C ILE A 64 6.54 13.18 -12.23
N VAL A 65 6.61 12.90 -13.53
CA VAL A 65 7.85 12.93 -14.30
C VAL A 65 7.71 14.02 -15.35
N VAL A 66 8.40 15.14 -15.17
CA VAL A 66 8.37 16.27 -16.11
C VAL A 66 9.47 16.09 -17.17
N LEU A 67 9.06 15.52 -18.29
CA LEU A 67 9.91 15.23 -19.44
C LEU A 67 10.06 16.51 -20.26
N SER A 68 11.18 17.21 -20.07
CA SER A 68 11.56 18.36 -20.90
C SER A 68 12.61 17.97 -21.94
N LYS A 69 12.86 18.86 -22.90
CA LYS A 69 13.87 18.66 -23.97
C LYS A 69 15.24 18.20 -23.45
N LYS A 70 15.66 18.70 -22.29
CA LYS A 70 16.98 18.39 -21.69
C LYS A 70 16.93 17.30 -20.62
N TYR A 71 15.78 16.67 -20.37
CA TYR A 71 15.65 15.63 -19.34
C TYR A 71 16.66 14.49 -19.54
N ALA A 72 16.80 14.00 -20.77
CA ALA A 72 17.77 12.96 -21.12
C ALA A 72 19.24 13.40 -21.11
N SER A 73 19.54 14.67 -20.83
CA SER A 73 20.93 15.15 -20.66
C SER A 73 21.52 14.86 -19.28
N SER A 74 20.72 14.35 -18.33
CA SER A 74 21.13 14.05 -16.96
C SER A 74 21.04 12.56 -16.65
N LYS A 75 22.18 11.94 -16.35
CA LYS A 75 22.24 10.56 -15.84
C LYS A 75 21.40 10.39 -14.57
N TRP A 76 21.42 11.40 -13.69
CA TRP A 76 20.61 11.45 -12.47
C TRP A 76 19.12 11.29 -12.77
N CYS A 77 18.57 12.11 -13.66
CA CYS A 77 17.16 12.04 -14.03
C CYS A 77 16.80 10.69 -14.67
N LEU A 78 17.70 10.11 -15.46
CA LEU A 78 17.48 8.80 -16.08
C LEU A 78 17.48 7.67 -15.05
N ASP A 79 18.34 7.72 -14.04
CA ASP A 79 18.33 6.75 -12.95
C ASP A 79 17.10 6.90 -12.05
N GLU A 80 16.68 8.14 -11.76
CA GLU A 80 15.44 8.40 -11.02
C GLU A 80 14.24 7.76 -11.72
N LEU A 81 14.17 7.95 -13.04
CA LEU A 81 13.12 7.39 -13.87
C LEU A 81 13.09 5.85 -13.77
N VAL A 82 14.25 5.20 -13.79
CA VAL A 82 14.33 3.74 -13.62
C VAL A 82 13.79 3.31 -12.27
N GLU A 83 14.19 3.97 -11.17
CA GLU A 83 13.67 3.61 -9.84
C GLU A 83 12.17 3.88 -9.73
N ILE A 84 11.66 4.98 -10.31
CA ILE A 84 10.23 5.28 -10.37
C ILE A 84 9.45 4.16 -11.08
N LEU A 85 9.93 3.70 -12.24
CA LEU A 85 9.26 2.64 -13.00
C LEU A 85 9.37 1.28 -12.32
N LYS A 86 10.47 1.01 -11.62
CA LYS A 86 10.57 -0.16 -10.74
C LYS A 86 9.50 -0.10 -9.64
N CYS A 87 9.34 1.06 -9.00
CA CYS A 87 8.32 1.27 -7.97
C CYS A 87 6.89 1.17 -8.52
N LYS A 88 6.65 1.59 -9.77
CA LYS A 88 5.39 1.37 -10.49
C LYS A 88 5.06 -0.12 -10.60
N GLY A 89 6.02 -0.95 -11.00
CA GLY A 89 5.83 -2.40 -11.15
C GLY A 89 5.69 -3.13 -9.82
N GLU A 90 6.57 -2.86 -8.86
CA GLU A 90 6.66 -3.59 -7.60
C GLU A 90 5.62 -3.13 -6.58
N MET A 91 5.42 -1.81 -6.45
CA MET A 91 4.60 -1.20 -5.40
C MET A 91 3.31 -0.56 -5.92
N ARG A 92 2.99 -0.72 -7.22
CA ARG A 92 1.80 -0.13 -7.86
C ARG A 92 1.73 1.39 -7.69
N GLN A 93 2.88 2.06 -7.60
CA GLN A 93 2.95 3.51 -7.62
C GLN A 93 2.37 4.03 -8.94
N ILE A 94 1.61 5.11 -8.88
CA ILE A 94 1.07 5.74 -10.09
C ILE A 94 2.15 6.66 -10.65
N VAL A 95 2.36 6.62 -11.96
CA VAL A 95 3.34 7.45 -12.66
C VAL A 95 2.59 8.32 -13.66
N MET A 96 2.76 9.63 -13.57
CA MET A 96 2.13 10.63 -14.43
C MET A 96 3.21 11.38 -15.20
N PRO A 97 3.47 11.04 -16.46
CA PRO A 97 4.36 11.84 -17.29
C PRO A 97 3.71 13.16 -17.69
N ILE A 98 4.52 14.21 -17.71
CA ILE A 98 4.20 15.52 -18.27
C ILE A 98 5.23 15.81 -19.35
N PHE A 99 4.81 15.79 -20.61
CA PHE A 99 5.64 16.09 -21.76
C PHE A 99 5.69 17.60 -21.95
N TYR A 100 6.72 18.22 -21.37
CA TYR A 100 6.85 19.67 -21.28
C TYR A 100 7.70 20.22 -22.42
N GLY A 101 7.01 20.70 -23.46
CA GLY A 101 7.64 21.22 -24.68
C GLY A 101 8.38 20.16 -25.50
N VAL A 102 8.00 18.89 -25.36
CA VAL A 102 8.60 17.76 -26.09
C VAL A 102 7.49 16.86 -26.62
N ASP A 103 7.73 16.24 -27.78
CA ASP A 103 6.81 15.24 -28.30
C ASP A 103 6.92 13.91 -27.53
N PRO A 104 5.80 13.31 -27.07
CA PRO A 104 5.83 11.99 -26.45
C PRO A 104 6.51 10.92 -27.32
N SER A 105 6.40 11.03 -28.64
CA SER A 105 7.05 10.11 -29.58
C SER A 105 8.57 10.29 -29.64
N ASP A 106 9.07 11.52 -29.48
CA ASP A 106 10.50 11.81 -29.38
C ASP A 106 11.09 11.21 -28.10
N VAL A 107 10.35 11.28 -26.98
CA VAL A 107 10.75 10.62 -25.73
C VAL A 107 10.74 9.10 -25.89
N ARG A 108 9.64 8.55 -26.40
CA ARG A 108 9.44 7.09 -26.50
C ARG A 108 10.40 6.41 -27.47
N LYS A 109 10.77 7.07 -28.57
CA LYS A 109 11.69 6.54 -29.58
C LYS A 109 13.11 7.06 -29.42
N GLN A 110 13.35 7.97 -28.49
CA GLN A 110 14.61 8.69 -28.29
C GLN A 110 15.13 9.31 -29.60
N ILE A 111 14.26 10.05 -30.30
CA ILE A 111 14.57 10.73 -31.57
C ILE A 111 14.51 12.25 -31.43
N GLY A 112 14.77 12.97 -32.52
CA GLY A 112 14.74 14.42 -32.54
C GLY A 112 15.80 15.03 -31.64
N ASP A 113 15.52 16.21 -31.09
CA ASP A 113 16.47 16.86 -30.18
C ASP A 113 16.58 16.14 -28.83
N PHE A 114 15.52 15.48 -28.36
CA PHE A 114 15.55 14.67 -27.15
C PHE A 114 16.55 13.51 -27.31
N GLY A 115 16.48 12.81 -28.45
CA GLY A 115 17.42 11.76 -28.84
C GLY A 115 18.87 12.22 -28.88
N LYS A 116 19.15 13.41 -29.43
CA LYS A 116 20.51 13.99 -29.44
C LYS A 116 21.07 14.20 -28.03
N PHE A 117 20.24 14.63 -27.07
CA PHE A 117 20.68 14.75 -25.67
C PHE A 117 20.91 13.38 -25.04
N PHE A 118 20.03 12.41 -25.31
CA PHE A 118 20.17 11.04 -24.83
C PHE A 118 21.45 10.37 -25.34
N GLU A 119 21.71 10.45 -26.65
CA GLU A 119 22.90 9.89 -27.28
C GLU A 119 24.20 10.45 -26.68
N LYS A 120 24.24 11.77 -26.46
CA LYS A 120 25.36 12.42 -25.78
C LYS A 120 25.55 11.91 -24.35
N THR A 121 24.47 11.71 -23.60
CA THR A 121 24.54 11.17 -22.23
C THR A 121 25.02 9.72 -22.21
N CYS A 122 24.67 8.94 -23.22
CA CYS A 122 25.10 7.55 -23.38
C CYS A 122 26.53 7.41 -23.92
N ALA A 123 27.17 8.49 -24.38
CA ALA A 123 28.56 8.44 -24.83
C ALA A 123 29.48 8.04 -23.65
N GLY A 124 30.19 6.92 -23.80
CA GLY A 124 31.06 6.37 -22.75
C GLY A 124 30.33 5.64 -21.62
N ILE A 125 29.03 5.37 -21.76
CA ILE A 125 28.24 4.55 -20.84
C ILE A 125 28.17 3.10 -21.34
N THR A 126 28.04 2.15 -20.42
CA THR A 126 27.89 0.72 -20.77
C THR A 126 26.63 0.48 -21.61
N LYS A 127 26.66 -0.55 -22.45
CA LYS A 127 25.52 -0.89 -23.31
C LYS A 127 24.31 -1.30 -22.45
N GLU A 128 24.56 -1.98 -21.34
CA GLU A 128 23.55 -2.45 -20.41
C GLU A 128 22.82 -1.27 -19.73
N GLU A 129 23.57 -0.26 -19.28
CA GLU A 129 23.01 0.93 -18.64
C GLU A 129 22.25 1.82 -19.62
N SER A 130 22.79 2.04 -20.82
CA SER A 130 22.09 2.79 -21.87
C SER A 130 20.79 2.10 -22.31
N GLN A 131 20.78 0.77 -22.43
CA GLN A 131 19.55 0.00 -22.70
C GLN A 131 18.53 0.12 -21.57
N ARG A 132 18.99 0.08 -20.31
CA ARG A 132 18.12 0.28 -19.13
C ARG A 132 17.43 1.64 -19.18
N TRP A 133 18.16 2.72 -19.49
CA TRP A 133 17.58 4.05 -19.62
C TRP A 133 16.65 4.17 -20.84
N SER A 134 17.02 3.60 -22.00
CA SER A 134 16.17 3.59 -23.19
C SER A 134 14.84 2.86 -22.95
N GLN A 135 14.86 1.72 -22.26
CA GLN A 135 13.65 1.02 -21.88
C GLN A 135 12.78 1.86 -20.95
N ALA A 136 13.37 2.51 -19.95
CA ALA A 136 12.65 3.38 -19.03
C ALA A 136 11.98 4.57 -19.76
N LEU A 137 12.68 5.21 -20.69
CA LEU A 137 12.14 6.28 -21.54
C LEU A 137 11.01 5.80 -22.46
N THR A 138 11.15 4.59 -23.01
CA THR A 138 10.12 3.95 -23.84
C THR A 138 8.86 3.64 -23.03
N ASP A 139 9.04 3.07 -21.84
CA ASP A 139 7.95 2.70 -20.94
C ASP A 139 7.19 3.95 -20.46
N VAL A 140 7.91 4.97 -19.98
CA VAL A 140 7.27 6.21 -19.52
C VAL A 140 6.63 6.99 -20.67
N GLY A 141 7.25 7.03 -21.85
CA GLY A 141 6.71 7.67 -23.04
C GLY A 141 5.49 6.95 -23.64
N SER A 142 5.23 5.72 -23.19
CA SER A 142 4.03 4.96 -23.57
C SER A 142 2.89 5.11 -22.57
N LEU A 143 3.11 5.76 -21.42
CA LEU A 143 2.06 6.05 -20.46
C LEU A 143 1.23 7.24 -20.92
N ALA A 144 -0.08 7.20 -20.63
CA ALA A 144 -0.93 8.38 -20.77
C ALA A 144 -0.46 9.48 -19.81
N GLY A 145 -0.31 10.68 -20.33
CA GLY A 145 0.16 11.86 -19.61
C GLY A 145 -0.30 13.15 -20.26
N GLU A 146 0.11 14.27 -19.67
CA GLU A 146 -0.22 15.60 -20.20
C GLU A 146 0.87 16.08 -21.15
N ASP A 147 0.48 16.49 -22.35
CA ASP A 147 1.37 17.16 -23.30
C ASP A 147 1.13 18.65 -23.24
N SER A 148 2.14 19.41 -22.80
CA SER A 148 2.00 20.86 -22.58
C SER A 148 1.69 21.62 -23.88
N ARG A 149 1.97 21.03 -25.05
CA ARG A 149 1.69 21.63 -26.36
C ARG A 149 0.20 21.64 -26.71
N ASN A 150 -0.59 20.82 -26.03
CA ASN A 150 -2.05 20.75 -26.21
C ASN A 150 -2.80 21.77 -25.33
N TRP A 151 -2.09 22.61 -24.58
CA TRP A 151 -2.65 23.57 -23.64
C TRP A 151 -2.27 25.00 -24.02
N ASP A 152 -3.27 25.84 -24.25
CA ASP A 152 -3.06 27.27 -24.50
C ASP A 152 -2.62 28.03 -23.23
N ASN A 153 -2.86 27.46 -22.05
CA ASN A 153 -2.58 28.08 -20.76
C ASN A 153 -2.09 27.04 -19.75
N GLU A 154 -0.85 27.23 -19.28
CA GLU A 154 -0.21 26.38 -18.27
C GLU A 154 -1.04 26.28 -16.97
N SER A 155 -1.68 27.36 -16.52
CA SER A 155 -2.52 27.35 -15.31
C SER A 155 -3.67 26.36 -15.43
N LYS A 156 -4.32 26.26 -16.60
CA LYS A 156 -5.42 25.30 -16.84
C LYS A 156 -4.91 23.85 -16.82
N MET A 157 -3.71 23.62 -17.37
CA MET A 157 -3.05 22.32 -17.31
C MET A 157 -2.75 21.94 -15.85
N ILE A 158 -2.20 22.86 -15.06
CA ILE A 158 -1.91 22.65 -13.63
C ILE A 158 -3.21 22.34 -12.87
N GLU A 159 -4.29 23.10 -13.08
CA GLU A 159 -5.59 22.85 -12.45
C GLU A 159 -6.12 21.46 -12.77
N LYS A 160 -5.97 20.99 -14.02
CA LYS A 160 -6.33 19.63 -14.40
C LYS A 160 -5.47 18.60 -13.67
N ILE A 161 -4.15 18.77 -13.65
CA ILE A 161 -3.22 17.85 -12.96
C ILE A 161 -3.57 17.75 -11.47
N VAL A 162 -3.80 18.88 -10.81
CA VAL A 162 -4.18 18.94 -9.38
C VAL A 162 -5.50 18.20 -9.13
N ARG A 163 -6.48 18.38 -10.02
CA ARG A 163 -7.77 17.68 -9.95
C ARG A 163 -7.60 16.17 -10.11
N ASP A 164 -6.81 15.74 -11.10
CA ASP A 164 -6.56 14.33 -11.37
C ASP A 164 -5.83 13.67 -10.20
N VAL A 165 -4.79 14.31 -9.68
CA VAL A 165 -4.07 13.87 -8.47
C VAL A 165 -5.02 13.76 -7.28
N SER A 166 -5.86 14.77 -7.04
CA SER A 166 -6.82 14.77 -5.94
C SER A 166 -7.81 13.61 -6.07
N ASN A 167 -8.34 13.38 -7.28
CA ASN A 167 -9.25 12.27 -7.57
C ASN A 167 -8.59 10.91 -7.31
N ILE A 168 -7.34 10.73 -7.75
CA ILE A 168 -6.55 9.51 -7.52
C ILE A 168 -6.35 9.27 -6.02
N LEU A 169 -5.93 10.29 -5.27
CA LEU A 169 -5.70 10.18 -3.84
C LEU A 169 -7.01 9.89 -3.08
N ASN A 170 -8.10 10.56 -3.43
CA ASN A 170 -9.43 10.33 -2.86
C ASN A 170 -9.94 8.93 -3.15
N ALA A 171 -9.84 8.44 -4.39
CA ALA A 171 -10.22 7.08 -4.75
C ALA A 171 -9.43 6.03 -3.95
N THR A 172 -8.14 6.29 -3.73
CA THR A 172 -7.28 5.42 -2.92
C THR A 172 -7.72 5.40 -1.44
N ILE A 173 -8.06 6.57 -0.88
CA ILE A 173 -8.58 6.69 0.50
C ILE A 173 -9.92 5.96 0.63
N TRP A 174 -10.84 6.18 -0.31
CA TRP A 174 -12.14 5.50 -0.33
C TRP A 174 -12.00 3.98 -0.40
N LYS A 175 -11.09 3.48 -1.23
CA LYS A 175 -10.81 2.04 -1.32
C LYS A 175 -10.24 1.49 0.00
N LYS A 176 -9.32 2.23 0.65
CA LYS A 176 -8.76 1.88 1.97
C LYS A 176 -9.84 1.91 3.07
N SER A 177 -10.73 2.90 3.04
CA SER A 177 -11.83 3.03 4.01
C SER A 177 -12.84 1.90 3.88
N ARG A 178 -13.34 1.62 2.67
CA ARG A 178 -14.30 0.52 2.43
C ARG A 178 -13.73 -0.83 2.85
N TYR A 179 -12.43 -1.04 2.60
CA TYR A 179 -11.68 -2.20 3.08
C TYR A 179 -11.70 -2.29 4.61
N SER A 180 -11.35 -1.20 5.29
CA SER A 180 -11.31 -1.15 6.77
C SER A 180 -12.70 -1.33 7.41
N THR A 181 -13.74 -0.73 6.83
CA THR A 181 -15.14 -0.90 7.29
C THR A 181 -15.61 -2.34 7.11
N GLY A 182 -15.32 -2.95 5.96
CA GLY A 182 -15.66 -4.37 5.70
C GLY A 182 -15.01 -5.32 6.69
N ILE A 183 -13.72 -5.11 7.01
CA ILE A 183 -13.01 -5.92 8.01
C ILE A 183 -13.58 -5.70 9.41
N SER A 184 -13.85 -4.44 9.80
CA SER A 184 -14.43 -4.14 11.10
C SER A 184 -15.80 -4.82 11.29
N PHE A 185 -16.59 -4.89 10.23
CA PHE A 185 -17.87 -5.58 10.22
C PHE A 185 -17.73 -7.11 10.37
N LEU A 186 -16.78 -7.73 9.64
CA LEU A 186 -16.49 -9.16 9.76
C LEU A 186 -16.05 -9.53 11.18
N ILE A 187 -15.21 -8.69 11.80
CA ILE A 187 -14.76 -8.90 13.18
C ILE A 187 -15.91 -8.74 14.19
N ALA A 188 -16.78 -7.75 14.00
CA ALA A 188 -17.94 -7.55 14.87
C ALA A 188 -18.92 -8.73 14.81
N ILE A 189 -19.15 -9.30 13.61
CA ILE A 189 -19.94 -10.53 13.45
C ILE A 189 -19.28 -11.69 14.20
N ASN A 190 -17.96 -11.84 14.08
CA ASN A 190 -17.24 -12.92 14.76
C ASN A 190 -17.33 -12.80 16.29
N LEU A 191 -17.18 -11.59 16.84
CA LEU A 191 -17.35 -11.32 18.27
C LEU A 191 -18.78 -11.64 18.73
N LEU A 192 -19.79 -11.27 17.96
CA LEU A 192 -21.20 -11.53 18.28
C LEU A 192 -21.49 -13.03 18.32
N LEU A 193 -20.96 -13.77 17.35
CA LEU A 193 -21.03 -15.24 17.29
C LEU A 193 -20.38 -15.87 18.53
N GLU A 194 -19.21 -15.39 18.93
CA GLU A 194 -18.47 -15.90 20.09
C GLU A 194 -19.18 -15.61 21.43
N ILE A 195 -19.73 -14.40 21.62
CA ILE A 195 -20.56 -14.06 22.78
C ILE A 195 -21.81 -14.94 22.83
N THR A 196 -22.48 -15.14 21.69
CA THR A 196 -23.69 -15.97 21.61
C THR A 196 -23.39 -17.42 21.98
N SER A 197 -22.25 -17.96 21.54
CA SER A 197 -21.77 -19.29 21.94
C SER A 197 -21.55 -19.37 23.46
N ALA A 198 -20.86 -18.39 24.05
CA ALA A 198 -20.57 -18.40 25.49
C ALA A 198 -21.84 -18.30 26.36
N VAL A 199 -22.80 -17.48 25.95
CA VAL A 199 -24.10 -17.35 26.64
C VAL A 199 -24.92 -18.64 26.51
N ALA A 200 -24.92 -19.27 25.32
CA ALA A 200 -25.57 -20.57 25.11
C ALA A 200 -24.99 -21.67 26.00
N ASP A 201 -23.67 -21.68 26.20
CA ASP A 201 -23.00 -22.62 27.10
C ASP A 201 -23.36 -22.37 28.58
N GLN A 202 -23.55 -21.11 29.00
CA GLN A 202 -23.87 -20.75 30.39
C GLN A 202 -25.34 -20.95 30.78
N LEU A 203 -26.30 -20.71 29.88
CA LEU A 203 -27.74 -20.81 30.18
C LEU A 203 -28.29 -22.24 30.16
N SER A 204 -27.43 -23.24 29.96
CA SER A 204 -27.83 -24.57 29.56
C SER A 204 -27.91 -25.57 30.73
N SER A 205 -29.09 -25.63 31.36
CA SER A 205 -29.49 -26.73 32.28
C SER A 205 -30.36 -27.79 31.59
N THR A 206 -31.41 -27.39 30.84
CA THR A 206 -32.45 -28.30 30.30
C THR A 206 -32.40 -28.55 28.78
N ARG A 207 -31.64 -27.78 27.99
CA ARG A 207 -31.52 -27.93 26.51
C ARG A 207 -30.08 -28.17 26.01
N LYS A 208 -29.22 -28.74 26.86
CA LYS A 208 -27.78 -29.02 26.62
C LYS A 208 -27.41 -29.54 25.21
N PRO A 209 -28.08 -30.56 24.64
CA PRO A 209 -27.66 -31.10 23.34
C PRO A 209 -27.93 -30.16 22.15
N TYR A 210 -28.93 -29.28 22.25
CA TYR A 210 -29.26 -28.34 21.17
C TYR A 210 -28.27 -27.16 21.12
N PHE A 211 -27.93 -26.60 22.29
CA PHE A 211 -26.96 -25.50 22.39
C PHE A 211 -25.54 -25.93 22.00
N ALA A 212 -25.13 -27.15 22.34
CA ALA A 212 -23.84 -27.69 21.92
C ALA A 212 -23.69 -27.79 20.39
N ARG A 213 -24.76 -28.21 19.68
CA ARG A 213 -24.78 -28.25 18.22
C ARG A 213 -24.71 -26.85 17.61
N ILE A 214 -25.45 -25.89 18.18
CA ILE A 214 -25.41 -24.49 17.75
C ILE A 214 -24.02 -23.89 17.95
N SER A 215 -23.40 -24.09 19.12
CA SER A 215 -22.04 -23.65 19.42
C SER A 215 -21.02 -24.19 18.40
N LEU A 216 -21.11 -25.47 18.04
CA LEU A 216 -20.25 -26.06 17.02
C LEU A 216 -20.43 -25.42 15.63
N VAL A 217 -21.68 -25.23 15.19
CA VAL A 217 -21.99 -24.58 13.90
C VAL A 217 -21.45 -23.15 13.86
N ILE A 218 -21.63 -22.41 14.95
CA ILE A 218 -21.11 -21.05 15.09
C ILE A 218 -19.57 -21.02 15.01
N SER A 219 -18.87 -21.91 15.71
CA SER A 219 -17.40 -21.99 15.66
C SER A 219 -16.86 -22.31 14.26
N VAL A 220 -17.56 -23.16 13.50
CA VAL A 220 -17.22 -23.45 12.10
C VAL A 220 -17.42 -22.22 11.20
N LEU A 221 -18.53 -21.51 11.36
CA LEU A 221 -18.80 -20.24 10.65
C LEU A 221 -17.71 -19.19 10.94
N SER A 222 -17.34 -19.03 12.21
CA SER A 222 -16.25 -18.16 12.65
C SER A 222 -14.92 -18.51 11.98
N LEU A 223 -14.55 -19.79 11.91
CA LEU A 223 -13.33 -20.24 11.22
C LEU A 223 -13.37 -19.89 9.72
N ILE A 224 -14.50 -20.10 9.05
CA ILE A 224 -14.66 -19.76 7.63
C ILE A 224 -14.45 -18.25 7.43
N LEU A 225 -15.06 -17.41 8.27
CA LEU A 225 -14.92 -15.95 8.19
C LEU A 225 -13.45 -15.51 8.42
N SER A 226 -12.75 -16.12 9.38
CA SER A 226 -11.32 -15.85 9.61
C SER A 226 -10.44 -16.26 8.42
N ILE A 227 -10.72 -17.40 7.80
CA ILE A 227 -10.01 -17.85 6.60
C ILE A 227 -10.28 -16.90 5.43
N LEU A 228 -11.52 -16.47 5.23
CA LEU A 228 -11.88 -15.51 4.18
C LEU A 228 -11.21 -14.14 4.39
N ASP A 229 -11.18 -13.63 5.63
CA ASP A 229 -10.45 -12.40 5.98
C ASP A 229 -8.95 -12.54 5.69
N PHE A 230 -8.35 -13.68 6.04
CA PHE A 230 -6.95 -13.96 5.74
C PHE A 230 -6.67 -14.01 4.23
N ILE A 231 -7.47 -14.76 3.46
CA ILE A 231 -7.35 -14.84 2.00
C ILE A 231 -7.50 -13.45 1.38
N TYR A 232 -8.43 -12.64 1.89
CA TYR A 232 -8.65 -11.29 1.42
C TYR A 232 -7.46 -10.36 1.71
N LYS A 233 -6.92 -10.37 2.94
CA LYS A 233 -5.71 -9.62 3.33
C LYS A 233 -4.50 -10.00 2.47
N VAL A 234 -4.29 -11.30 2.25
CA VAL A 234 -3.22 -11.81 1.39
C VAL A 234 -3.37 -11.30 -0.05
N ARG A 235 -4.59 -11.34 -0.61
CA ARG A 235 -4.88 -10.83 -1.97
C ARG A 235 -4.77 -9.30 -2.08
N ALA A 236 -5.26 -8.56 -1.09
CA ALA A 236 -5.28 -7.10 -1.10
C ALA A 236 -3.87 -6.50 -0.96
N HIS A 237 -3.04 -7.07 -0.10
CA HIS A 237 -1.71 -6.53 0.22
C HIS A 237 -0.55 -7.29 -0.44
N LYS A 238 -0.82 -8.22 -1.38
CA LYS A 238 0.20 -9.03 -2.08
C LYS A 238 1.23 -9.63 -1.10
N ALA A 239 0.75 -10.29 -0.05
CA ALA A 239 1.64 -10.95 0.91
C ALA A 239 2.47 -12.01 0.17
N ARG A 240 3.79 -11.98 0.34
CA ARG A 240 4.69 -13.00 -0.19
C ARG A 240 4.83 -14.10 0.85
N PHE A 241 4.55 -15.33 0.45
CA PHE A 241 4.86 -16.50 1.28
C PHE A 241 6.37 -16.68 1.36
N ARG A 242 6.91 -16.76 2.57
CA ARG A 242 8.32 -17.02 2.83
C ARG A 242 8.41 -18.17 3.81
N CYS A 243 8.84 -19.33 3.33
CA CYS A 243 9.09 -20.48 4.19
C CYS A 243 10.57 -20.49 4.56
N LYS A 244 10.90 -19.99 5.76
CA LYS A 244 12.20 -20.22 6.39
C LYS A 244 11.91 -20.96 7.68
N TRP A 245 12.53 -22.11 7.90
CA TRP A 245 12.39 -22.89 9.14
C TRP A 245 12.56 -21.99 10.38
N PRO A 246 11.77 -22.12 11.47
CA PRO A 246 10.86 -23.23 11.82
C PRO A 246 9.34 -23.02 11.57
N MET A 247 8.84 -21.91 11.02
CA MET A 247 7.43 -21.86 10.57
C MET A 247 7.26 -21.22 9.19
N PRO A 248 6.31 -21.69 8.37
CA PRO A 248 5.92 -20.99 7.15
C PRO A 248 5.21 -19.66 7.49
N TRP A 249 5.70 -18.53 6.97
CA TRP A 249 5.10 -17.21 7.26
C TRP A 249 4.83 -16.39 5.98
N PHE A 250 3.73 -15.63 6.01
CA PHE A 250 3.41 -14.64 4.99
C PHE A 250 3.99 -13.28 5.41
N TYR A 251 4.73 -12.65 4.50
CA TYR A 251 5.36 -11.35 4.70
C TYR A 251 4.68 -10.29 3.81
N TYR A 252 4.40 -9.13 4.37
CA TYR A 252 3.86 -7.99 3.61
C TYR A 252 4.99 -7.05 3.20
N PRO A 253 5.35 -6.97 1.91
CA PRO A 253 6.28 -5.95 1.44
C PRO A 253 5.55 -4.60 1.34
N SER A 254 5.44 -3.85 2.44
CA SER A 254 5.05 -2.43 2.33
C SER A 254 5.64 -1.55 3.43
N ARG A 255 6.39 -0.53 2.96
CA ARG A 255 6.90 0.70 3.59
C ARG A 255 7.58 0.57 4.96
N GLY A 256 8.91 0.49 4.93
CA GLY A 256 9.82 0.88 6.03
C GLY A 256 9.90 -0.05 7.23
N TYR A 257 8.96 -0.99 7.40
CA TYR A 257 8.98 -1.92 8.52
C TYR A 257 8.76 -3.36 8.04
N ASN A 258 9.71 -4.24 8.36
CA ASN A 258 9.52 -5.69 8.24
C ASN A 258 8.52 -6.15 9.31
N ARG A 259 7.22 -5.91 9.13
CA ARG A 259 6.20 -6.42 10.05
C ARG A 259 5.97 -7.90 9.77
N ILE A 260 6.31 -8.72 10.77
CA ILE A 260 5.92 -10.11 10.85
C ILE A 260 4.41 -10.09 11.11
N PHE A 261 3.63 -10.63 10.16
CA PHE A 261 2.17 -10.65 10.19
C PHE A 261 1.52 -9.26 10.01
N GLY A 262 0.35 -9.22 9.34
CA GLY A 262 -0.59 -8.11 9.52
C GLY A 262 -0.88 -8.03 11.02
N SER A 263 -0.96 -6.80 11.58
CA SER A 263 -1.08 -6.47 13.02
C SER A 263 -1.09 -7.69 13.94
N SER A 264 -0.10 -7.88 14.84
CA SER A 264 0.03 -9.04 15.76
C SER A 264 -1.28 -9.62 16.35
N ALA A 265 -2.32 -8.80 16.45
CA ALA A 265 -3.70 -9.18 16.69
C ALA A 265 -4.33 -10.21 15.73
N ASP A 266 -4.05 -10.18 14.42
CA ASP A 266 -4.61 -11.10 13.42
C ASP A 266 -4.17 -12.55 13.66
N ALA A 267 -2.92 -12.75 14.10
CA ALA A 267 -2.41 -14.06 14.49
C ALA A 267 -3.12 -14.56 15.76
N ILE A 268 -3.21 -13.70 16.77
CA ILE A 268 -3.91 -13.99 18.03
C ILE A 268 -5.37 -14.38 17.74
N LEU A 269 -6.03 -13.65 16.85
CA LEU A 269 -7.41 -13.90 16.42
C LEU A 269 -7.59 -15.30 15.83
N PHE A 270 -6.70 -15.67 14.89
CA PHE A 270 -6.76 -16.97 14.25
C PHE A 270 -6.57 -18.12 15.26
N PHE A 271 -5.61 -17.99 16.18
CA PHE A 271 -5.39 -19.00 17.22
C PHE A 271 -6.56 -19.10 18.20
N CYS A 272 -7.20 -17.98 18.55
CA CYS A 272 -8.41 -18.00 19.40
C CYS A 272 -9.55 -18.78 18.72
N VAL A 273 -9.78 -18.55 17.43
CA VAL A 273 -10.85 -19.23 16.67
C VAL A 273 -10.57 -20.74 16.55
N VAL A 274 -9.32 -21.14 16.31
CA VAL A 274 -8.93 -22.57 16.29
C VAL A 274 -9.10 -23.20 17.67
N GLY A 275 -8.72 -22.51 18.74
CA GLY A 275 -8.91 -22.95 20.13
C GLY A 275 -10.39 -23.14 20.48
N GLN A 276 -11.24 -22.19 20.09
CA GLN A 276 -12.69 -22.26 20.30
C GLN A 276 -13.31 -23.45 19.56
N LEU A 277 -12.92 -23.72 18.31
CA LEU A 277 -13.39 -24.90 17.57
C LEU A 277 -13.01 -26.20 18.28
N GLY A 278 -11.80 -26.30 18.82
CA GLY A 278 -11.36 -27.45 19.60
C GLY A 278 -12.23 -27.67 20.84
N VAL A 279 -12.48 -26.61 21.62
CA VAL A 279 -13.33 -26.66 22.82
C VAL A 279 -14.76 -27.05 22.46
N SER A 280 -15.39 -26.43 21.45
CA SER A 280 -16.74 -26.78 21.00
C SER A 280 -16.84 -28.24 20.56
N THR A 281 -15.82 -28.78 19.89
CA THR A 281 -15.78 -30.18 19.42
C THR A 281 -15.69 -31.17 20.59
N VAL A 282 -14.84 -30.87 21.58
CA VAL A 282 -14.71 -31.69 22.80
C VAL A 282 -16.02 -31.66 23.59
N ASN A 283 -16.62 -30.49 23.76
CA ASN A 283 -17.88 -30.33 24.50
C ASN A 283 -19.03 -31.07 23.81
N PHE A 284 -19.15 -30.95 22.49
CA PHE A 284 -20.13 -31.70 21.69
C PHE A 284 -19.95 -33.21 21.84
N SER A 285 -18.71 -33.71 21.76
CA SER A 285 -18.40 -35.16 21.88
C SER A 285 -18.75 -35.75 23.25
N PHE A 286 -18.69 -34.95 24.32
CA PHE A 286 -19.10 -35.38 25.66
C PHE A 286 -20.62 -35.42 25.81
N ILE A 287 -21.29 -34.37 25.34
CA ILE A 287 -22.75 -34.24 25.39
C ILE A 287 -23.44 -35.29 24.51
N ASP A 288 -22.88 -35.60 23.34
CA ASP A 288 -23.37 -36.68 22.46
C ASP A 288 -23.29 -38.06 23.12
N ARG A 289 -22.30 -38.26 24.00
CA ARG A 289 -22.14 -39.47 24.83
C ARG A 289 -22.96 -39.44 26.14
N GLY A 290 -23.85 -38.47 26.31
CA GLY A 290 -24.69 -38.33 27.51
C GLY A 290 -23.94 -37.92 28.78
N ARG A 291 -22.72 -37.40 28.67
CA ARG A 291 -21.90 -36.94 29.81
C ARG A 291 -21.85 -35.42 29.85
N ASP A 292 -21.70 -34.88 31.05
CA ASP A 292 -21.46 -33.44 31.20
C ASP A 292 -20.10 -33.05 30.62
N GLY A 293 -20.07 -31.89 29.96
CA GLY A 293 -18.87 -31.32 29.38
C GLY A 293 -17.83 -30.94 30.43
N PRO A 294 -16.53 -31.13 30.14
CA PRO A 294 -15.46 -30.83 31.08
C PRO A 294 -15.22 -29.32 31.28
N ILE A 295 -15.65 -28.48 30.33
CA ILE A 295 -15.36 -27.04 30.28
C ILE A 295 -16.65 -26.27 30.53
N LYS A 296 -16.76 -25.63 31.70
CA LYS A 296 -17.98 -24.92 32.13
C LYS A 296 -18.03 -23.43 31.75
N VAL A 297 -16.88 -22.83 31.44
CA VAL A 297 -16.78 -21.40 31.11
C VAL A 297 -15.82 -21.24 29.94
N SER A 298 -16.29 -20.64 28.85
CA SER A 298 -15.44 -20.24 27.72
C SER A 298 -14.79 -18.89 28.02
N VAL A 299 -13.46 -18.88 28.18
CA VAL A 299 -12.66 -17.66 28.40
C VAL A 299 -12.30 -16.97 27.07
N TRP A 300 -12.50 -17.67 25.96
CA TRP A 300 -12.12 -17.23 24.61
C TRP A 300 -12.75 -15.89 24.17
N PRO A 301 -14.06 -15.60 24.40
CA PRO A 301 -14.64 -14.30 24.07
C PRO A 301 -13.96 -13.13 24.78
N LEU A 302 -13.47 -13.37 26.01
CA LEU A 302 -12.74 -12.37 26.78
C LEU A 302 -11.34 -12.15 26.19
N VAL A 303 -10.63 -13.24 25.87
CA VAL A 303 -9.31 -13.18 25.21
C VAL A 303 -9.41 -12.48 23.85
N PHE A 304 -10.48 -12.75 23.09
CA PHE A 304 -10.78 -12.10 21.83
C PHE A 304 -11.02 -10.60 22.00
N ALA A 305 -11.88 -10.21 22.94
CA ALA A 305 -12.18 -8.80 23.21
C ALA A 305 -10.92 -8.02 23.63
N VAL A 306 -10.08 -8.62 24.47
CA VAL A 306 -8.79 -8.04 24.89
C VAL A 306 -7.84 -7.93 23.70
N GLY A 307 -7.68 -8.98 22.88
CA GLY A 307 -6.84 -8.96 21.68
C GLY A 307 -7.24 -7.88 20.68
N MET A 308 -8.55 -7.67 20.50
CA MET A 308 -9.12 -6.61 19.67
C MET A 308 -8.82 -5.20 20.18
N VAL A 309 -8.97 -4.98 21.48
CA VAL A 309 -8.63 -3.71 22.12
C VAL A 309 -7.13 -3.43 21.97
N VAL A 310 -6.27 -4.42 22.28
CA VAL A 310 -4.82 -4.31 22.15
C VAL A 310 -4.42 -3.98 20.70
N SER A 311 -5.04 -4.60 19.69
CA SER A 311 -4.81 -4.28 18.28
C SER A 311 -5.03 -2.79 17.96
N LYS A 312 -6.17 -2.24 18.40
CA LYS A 312 -6.53 -0.84 18.13
C LYS A 312 -5.60 0.13 18.84
N PHE A 313 -5.08 -0.22 20.01
CA PHE A 313 -4.10 0.60 20.73
C PHE A 313 -2.70 0.53 20.11
N MET A 314 -2.30 -0.64 19.58
CA MET A 314 -1.02 -0.84 18.90
C MET A 314 -0.96 -0.20 17.50
N GLU A 315 -2.10 0.21 16.94
CA GLU A 315 -2.19 0.97 15.68
C GLU A 315 -1.97 2.48 15.82
N LYS A 316 -1.78 3.04 17.04
CA LYS A 316 -1.48 4.47 17.18
C LYS A 316 -0.13 4.81 16.54
N PRO A 317 -0.04 5.88 15.72
CA PRO A 317 1.23 6.35 15.21
C PRO A 317 2.04 6.84 16.41
N THR A 318 3.21 6.23 16.62
CA THR A 318 4.25 6.77 17.49
C THR A 318 4.60 8.16 16.98
N ILE A 319 4.07 9.18 17.65
CA ILE A 319 4.51 10.56 17.54
C ILE A 319 5.95 10.56 18.06
N SER A 320 6.93 10.44 17.16
CA SER A 320 8.32 10.69 17.50
C SER A 320 8.45 12.19 17.76
N LYS A 321 8.72 12.53 19.01
CA LYS A 321 9.07 13.86 19.48
C LYS A 321 10.18 14.45 18.61
N GLU A 322 9.97 15.70 18.17
CA GLU A 322 10.98 16.54 17.55
C GLU A 322 12.17 16.74 18.51
N SER A 323 13.37 16.60 17.95
CA SER A 323 14.60 17.24 18.40
C SER A 323 15.27 17.86 17.19
#